data_AF-A0A7Y1SMM6-F1
#
_entry.id   AF-A0A7Y1SMM6-F1
#
_cell.length_a   1.000
_cell.length_b   1.000
_cell.length_c   1.000
_cell.angle_alpha   90.00
_cell.angle_beta   90.00
_cell.angle_gamma   90.00
#
_symmetry.space_group_name_H-M   'P 1'
#
loop_
_entity.id
_entity.type
_entity.pdbx_description
1 polymer ?
#
loop_
_entity_poly.entity_id
_entity_poly.type
_entity_poly.pdbx_seq_one_letter_code
_entity_poly.pdbx_strand_id
1 'polypeptide(L)'
;MTLDQIAQIAQIIGVVIVAATLIYLTIQIKQGTAQLRSDTRQTQLENDQTGIYKFVEFPELGRVFSQEETPTFPEKTQLFFWMIGQMRAREYEWLQYNNGALDQGSWETYRDVIYFVLGTERARALWEICAVYFNPEFVKMVEGMIANADTTDLWDQLAEIR
;
A
#
# COMPACT_ATOMS: atom_id res chain seq x y z
N MET A 1 -52.70 -27.14 -26.42
CA MET A 1 -51.84 -25.94 -26.37
C MET A 1 -51.64 -25.43 -27.78
N THR A 2 -51.89 -24.15 -28.02
CA THR A 2 -51.53 -23.49 -29.30
C THR A 2 -50.06 -23.11 -29.29
N LEU A 3 -49.45 -22.91 -30.46
CA LEU A 3 -48.06 -22.45 -30.60
C LEU A 3 -47.82 -21.14 -29.82
N ASP A 4 -48.80 -20.24 -29.80
CA ASP A 4 -48.72 -18.98 -29.06
C ASP A 4 -48.63 -19.18 -27.55
N GLN A 5 -49.36 -20.16 -26.99
CA GLN A 5 -49.27 -20.49 -25.56
C GLN A 5 -47.90 -21.05 -25.20
N ILE A 6 -47.30 -21.86 -26.07
CA ILE A 6 -45.93 -22.37 -25.89
C ILE A 6 -44.93 -21.22 -25.92
N ALA A 7 -45.07 -20.29 -26.88
CA ALA A 7 -44.19 -19.13 -27.02
C ALA A 7 -44.26 -18.21 -25.78
N GLN A 8 -45.46 -17.97 -25.24
CA GLN A 8 -45.64 -17.18 -24.02
C GLN A 8 -44.99 -17.83 -22.80
N ILE A 9 -45.15 -19.16 -22.62
CA ILE A 9 -44.49 -19.90 -21.53
C ILE A 9 -42.97 -19.81 -21.69
N ALA A 10 -42.44 -20.01 -22.91
CA ALA A 10 -41.01 -19.90 -23.18
C ALA A 10 -40.47 -18.48 -22.89
N GLN A 11 -41.23 -17.43 -23.21
CA GLN A 11 -40.87 -16.05 -22.89
C GLN A 11 -40.82 -15.80 -21.38
N ILE A 12 -41.81 -16.26 -20.63
CA ILE A 12 -41.83 -16.13 -19.16
C ILE A 12 -40.62 -16.83 -18.55
N ILE A 13 -40.36 -18.07 -18.98
CA ILE A 13 -39.19 -18.84 -18.53
C ILE A 13 -37.90 -18.10 -18.89
N GLY A 14 -37.79 -17.58 -20.11
CA GLY A 14 -36.62 -16.81 -20.56
C GLY A 14 -36.37 -15.58 -19.68
N VAL A 15 -37.40 -14.80 -19.37
CA VAL A 15 -37.30 -13.64 -18.47
C VAL A 15 -36.86 -14.05 -17.07
N VAL A 16 -37.42 -15.13 -16.51
CA VAL A 16 -37.04 -15.65 -15.20
C VAL A 16 -35.58 -16.09 -15.18
N ILE A 17 -35.11 -16.78 -16.21
CA ILE A 17 -33.70 -17.20 -16.34
C ILE A 17 -32.77 -15.98 -16.41
N VAL A 18 -33.13 -14.97 -17.21
CA VAL A 18 -32.34 -13.73 -17.32
C VAL A 18 -32.28 -13.02 -15.97
N ALA A 19 -33.40 -12.88 -15.27
CA ALA A 19 -33.47 -12.27 -13.95
C ALA A 19 -32.59 -13.02 -12.93
N ALA A 20 -32.69 -14.35 -12.89
CA ALA A 20 -31.85 -15.20 -12.03
C ALA A 20 -30.36 -15.04 -12.36
N THR A 21 -30.00 -14.94 -13.64
CA THR A 21 -28.62 -14.74 -14.10
C THR A 21 -28.08 -13.38 -13.65
N LEU A 22 -28.87 -12.30 -13.73
CA LEU A 22 -28.46 -10.97 -13.27
C LEU A 22 -28.28 -10.92 -11.74
N ILE A 23 -29.13 -11.62 -10.98
CA ILE A 23 -28.98 -11.75 -9.53
C ILE A 23 -27.69 -12.49 -9.20
N TYR A 24 -27.44 -13.62 -9.86
CA TYR A 24 -26.21 -14.39 -9.70
C TYR A 24 -24.97 -13.56 -10.02
N LEU A 25 -24.95 -12.84 -11.15
CA LEU A 25 -23.85 -11.95 -11.54
C LEU A 25 -23.59 -10.86 -10.49
N THR A 26 -24.65 -10.27 -9.94
CA THR A 26 -24.52 -9.25 -8.89
C THR A 26 -23.87 -9.83 -7.63
N ILE A 27 -24.26 -11.03 -7.22
CA ILE A 27 -23.67 -11.74 -6.07
C ILE A 27 -22.21 -12.08 -6.38
N GLN A 28 -21.92 -12.60 -7.58
CA GLN A 28 -20.58 -12.97 -8.02
C GLN A 28 -19.63 -11.76 -8.01
N ILE A 29 -20.07 -10.60 -8.50
CA ILE A 29 -19.27 -9.36 -8.47
C ILE A 29 -18.99 -8.96 -7.02
N LYS A 30 -19.99 -8.98 -6.13
CA LYS A 30 -19.80 -8.64 -4.71
C LYS A 30 -18.79 -9.56 -4.02
N GLN A 31 -18.86 -10.87 -4.28
CA GLN A 31 -17.91 -11.85 -3.75
C GLN A 31 -16.50 -11.63 -4.32
N GLY A 32 -16.39 -11.38 -5.63
CA GLY A 32 -15.11 -11.07 -6.28
C GLY A 32 -14.46 -9.80 -5.72
N THR A 33 -15.24 -8.74 -5.48
CA THR A 33 -14.74 -7.52 -4.83
C THR A 33 -14.30 -7.78 -3.39
N ALA A 34 -15.05 -8.57 -2.62
CA ALA A 34 -14.66 -8.91 -1.25
C ALA A 34 -13.36 -9.72 -1.19
N GLN A 35 -13.18 -10.67 -2.12
CA GLN A 35 -11.95 -11.45 -2.24
C GLN A 35 -10.76 -10.55 -2.60
N LEU A 36 -10.91 -9.69 -3.62
CA LEU A 36 -9.86 -8.77 -4.03
C LEU A 36 -9.39 -7.88 -2.87
N ARG A 37 -10.32 -7.37 -2.06
CA ARG A 37 -9.99 -6.57 -0.86
C ARG A 37 -9.22 -7.38 0.18
N SER A 38 -9.59 -8.63 0.38
CA SER A 38 -8.88 -9.54 1.28
C SER A 38 -7.46 -9.79 0.80
N ASP A 39 -7.29 -10.08 -0.49
CA ASP A 39 -5.98 -10.35 -1.09
C ASP A 39 -5.08 -9.11 -1.03
N THR A 40 -5.61 -7.91 -1.32
CA THR A 40 -4.90 -6.64 -1.16
C THR A 40 -4.39 -6.45 0.27
N ARG A 41 -5.24 -6.69 1.28
CA ARG A 41 -4.85 -6.58 2.70
C ARG A 41 -3.79 -7.61 3.08
N GLN A 42 -3.86 -8.82 2.51
CA GLN A 42 -2.86 -9.84 2.74
C GLN A 42 -1.50 -9.43 2.14
N THR A 43 -1.45 -9.02 0.87
CA THR A 43 -0.21 -8.54 0.23
C THR A 43 0.39 -7.36 0.99
N GLN A 44 -0.45 -6.46 1.47
CA GLN A 44 -0.03 -5.33 2.29
C GLN A 44 0.62 -5.79 3.61
N LEU A 45 -0.02 -6.71 4.33
CA LEU A 45 0.54 -7.28 5.55
C LEU A 45 1.89 -7.98 5.29
N GLU A 46 2.01 -8.72 4.19
CA GLU A 46 3.24 -9.39 3.78
C GLU A 46 4.36 -8.39 3.49
N ASN A 47 4.05 -7.27 2.81
CA ASN A 47 4.99 -6.18 2.55
C ASN A 47 5.46 -5.53 3.87
N ASP A 48 4.54 -5.25 4.78
CA ASP A 48 4.85 -4.64 6.08
C ASP A 48 5.70 -5.57 6.95
N GLN A 49 5.33 -6.85 7.05
CA GLN A 49 6.12 -7.83 7.77
C GLN A 49 7.53 -7.91 7.20
N THR A 50 7.66 -8.00 5.87
CA THR A 50 8.97 -8.04 5.21
C THR A 50 9.80 -6.80 5.56
N GLY A 51 9.19 -5.61 5.52
CA GLY A 51 9.87 -4.36 5.86
C GLY A 51 10.31 -4.27 7.31
N ILE A 52 9.45 -4.67 8.25
CA ILE A 52 9.72 -4.65 9.70
C ILE A 52 10.81 -5.67 10.05
N TYR A 53 10.70 -6.91 9.55
CA TYR A 53 11.66 -7.97 9.84
C TYR A 53 13.06 -7.63 9.30
N LYS A 54 13.20 -6.76 8.30
CA LYS A 54 14.52 -6.29 7.86
C LYS A 54 15.29 -5.54 8.96
N PHE A 55 14.63 -4.80 9.85
CA PHE A 55 15.33 -4.19 10.99
C PHE A 55 15.71 -5.20 12.07
N VAL A 56 15.03 -6.35 12.13
CA VAL A 56 15.42 -7.46 13.02
C VAL A 56 16.64 -8.19 12.44
N GLU A 57 16.66 -8.42 11.13
CA GLU A 57 17.77 -9.06 10.41
C GLU A 57 19.02 -8.16 10.32
N PHE A 58 18.80 -6.86 10.14
CA PHE A 58 19.82 -5.84 9.88
C PHE A 58 19.62 -4.64 10.82
N PRO A 59 19.84 -4.81 12.14
CA PRO A 59 19.63 -3.75 13.13
C PRO A 59 20.50 -2.50 12.88
N GLU A 60 21.62 -2.66 12.18
CA GLU A 60 22.47 -1.56 11.75
C GLU A 60 21.76 -0.56 10.83
N LEU A 61 20.69 -0.96 10.12
CA LEU A 61 19.89 -0.03 9.32
C LEU A 61 19.33 1.11 10.18
N GLY A 62 18.89 0.80 11.40
CA GLY A 62 18.38 1.81 12.33
C GLY A 62 19.46 2.78 12.77
N ARG A 63 20.67 2.26 13.07
CA ARG A 63 21.84 3.09 13.37
C ARG A 63 22.22 3.97 12.18
N VAL A 64 22.28 3.40 10.96
CA VAL A 64 22.61 4.14 9.73
C VAL A 64 21.54 5.20 9.41
N PHE A 65 20.30 5.03 9.89
CA PHE A 65 19.24 6.02 9.78
C PHE A 65 19.51 7.28 10.60
N SER A 66 20.02 7.14 11.83
CA SER A 66 20.04 8.21 12.83
C SER A 66 21.42 8.67 13.29
N GLN A 67 22.48 7.89 13.07
CA GLN A 67 23.83 8.25 13.50
C GLN A 67 24.28 9.61 12.95
N GLU A 68 25.08 10.34 13.71
CA GLU A 68 25.66 11.61 13.27
C GLU A 68 26.78 11.40 12.24
N GLU A 69 27.55 10.32 12.36
CA GLU A 69 28.66 10.05 11.45
C GLU A 69 28.17 9.78 10.03
N THR A 70 28.91 10.29 9.05
CA THR A 70 28.63 10.02 7.63
C THR A 70 28.78 8.52 7.37
N PRO A 71 27.71 7.80 6.95
CA PRO A 71 27.82 6.37 6.68
C PRO A 71 28.67 6.11 5.44
N THR A 72 29.32 4.95 5.44
CA THR A 72 30.09 4.44 4.32
C THR A 72 29.20 4.22 3.09
N PHE A 73 29.79 4.10 1.90
CA PHE A 73 29.02 3.85 0.69
C PHE A 73 28.19 2.55 0.76
N PRO A 74 28.72 1.41 1.26
CA PRO A 74 27.92 0.20 1.45
C PRO A 74 26.73 0.39 2.40
N GLU A 75 26.92 1.06 3.55
CA GLU A 75 25.83 1.35 4.49
C GLU A 75 24.73 2.20 3.84
N LYS A 76 25.13 3.26 3.11
CA LYS A 76 24.18 4.07 2.34
C LYS A 76 23.45 3.26 1.28
N THR A 77 24.14 2.33 0.63
CA THR A 77 23.55 1.48 -0.41
C THR A 77 22.48 0.56 0.16
N GLN A 78 22.74 -0.07 1.31
CA GLN A 78 21.75 -0.90 2.00
C GLN A 78 20.52 -0.09 2.40
N LEU A 79 20.74 1.05 3.05
CA LEU A 79 19.65 1.96 3.44
C LEU A 79 18.84 2.43 2.22
N PHE A 80 19.52 2.80 1.14
CA PHE A 80 18.89 3.27 -0.10
C PHE A 80 17.95 2.22 -0.71
N PHE A 81 18.40 0.97 -0.87
CA PHE A 81 17.55 -0.07 -1.45
C PHE A 81 16.44 -0.53 -0.51
N TRP A 82 16.68 -0.56 0.80
CA TRP A 82 15.62 -0.81 1.78
C TRP A 82 14.54 0.27 1.69
N MET A 83 14.93 1.55 1.64
CA MET A 83 14.00 2.68 1.53
C MET A 83 13.19 2.62 0.23
N ILE A 84 13.82 2.27 -0.90
CA ILE A 84 13.09 2.05 -2.17
C ILE A 84 12.03 0.96 -2.00
N GLY A 85 12.37 -0.15 -1.34
CA GLY A 85 11.43 -1.24 -1.05
C GLY A 85 10.23 -0.76 -0.23
N GLN A 86 10.47 -0.01 0.84
CA GLN A 86 9.40 0.55 1.67
C GLN A 86 8.52 1.52 0.89
N MET A 87 9.11 2.45 0.13
CA MET A 87 8.34 3.42 -0.65
C MET A 87 7.54 2.74 -1.77
N ARG A 88 8.03 1.61 -2.32
CA ARG A 88 7.29 0.82 -3.32
C ARG A 88 6.08 0.11 -2.71
N ALA A 89 6.18 -0.36 -1.47
CA ALA A 89 5.02 -0.87 -0.74
C ALA A 89 3.97 0.23 -0.54
N ARG A 90 4.37 1.45 -0.17
CA ARG A 90 3.45 2.59 -0.01
C ARG A 90 2.84 3.08 -1.31
N GLU A 91 3.59 3.04 -2.41
CA GLU A 91 3.06 3.31 -3.74
C GLU A 91 1.98 2.30 -4.14
N TYR A 92 2.20 1.01 -3.85
CA TYR A 92 1.20 -0.04 -4.07
C TYR A 92 -0.10 0.27 -3.30
N GLU A 93 0.00 0.61 -2.02
CA GLU A 93 -1.15 0.93 -1.18
C GLU A 93 -1.90 2.17 -1.67
N TRP A 94 -1.17 3.21 -2.09
CA TRP A 94 -1.74 4.41 -2.67
C TRP A 94 -2.54 4.09 -3.95
N LEU A 95 -2.01 3.20 -4.81
CA LEU A 95 -2.73 2.72 -6.00
C LEU A 95 -3.99 1.94 -5.61
N GLN A 96 -3.95 1.10 -4.57
CA GLN A 96 -5.12 0.36 -4.09
C GLN A 96 -6.16 1.27 -3.40
N TYR A 97 -5.73 2.36 -2.79
CA TYR A 97 -6.65 3.37 -2.26
C TYR A 97 -7.37 4.09 -3.40
N ASN A 98 -6.61 4.56 -4.40
CA ASN A 98 -7.16 5.28 -5.54
C ASN A 98 -8.12 4.45 -6.40
N ASN A 99 -7.96 3.12 -6.43
CA ASN A 99 -8.85 2.24 -7.17
C ASN A 99 -10.06 1.73 -6.34
N GLY A 100 -10.14 2.09 -5.05
CA GLY A 100 -11.24 1.71 -4.15
C GLY A 100 -11.14 0.29 -3.56
N ALA A 101 -10.01 -0.40 -3.72
CA ALA A 101 -9.71 -1.66 -3.05
C ALA A 101 -9.33 -1.46 -1.59
N LEU A 102 -8.64 -0.35 -1.26
CA LEU A 102 -8.32 0.03 0.12
C LEU A 102 -9.24 1.14 0.59
N ASP A 103 -9.80 1.01 1.80
CA ASP A 103 -10.60 2.08 2.41
C ASP A 103 -9.72 3.19 3.00
N GLN A 104 -10.31 4.37 3.24
CA GLN A 104 -9.57 5.54 3.72
C GLN A 104 -8.88 5.32 5.07
N GLY A 105 -9.55 4.68 6.04
CA GLY A 105 -8.97 4.47 7.36
C GLY A 105 -7.76 3.54 7.30
N SER A 106 -7.86 2.48 6.50
CA SER A 106 -6.71 1.61 6.22
C SER A 106 -5.59 2.43 5.55
N TRP A 107 -5.89 3.14 4.47
CA TRP A 107 -4.90 3.95 3.74
C TRP A 107 -4.16 4.94 4.65
N GLU A 108 -4.88 5.72 5.46
CA GLU A 108 -4.28 6.70 6.37
C GLU A 108 -3.31 6.05 7.36
N THR A 109 -3.69 4.89 7.92
CA THR A 109 -2.85 4.15 8.86
C THR A 109 -1.52 3.71 8.24
N TYR A 110 -1.56 3.16 7.02
CA TYR A 110 -0.35 2.62 6.38
C TYR A 110 0.53 3.70 5.76
N ARG A 111 -0.10 4.77 5.24
CA ARG A 111 0.58 5.94 4.70
C ARG A 111 1.47 6.62 5.74
N ASP A 112 1.07 6.64 7.01
CA ASP A 112 1.83 7.32 8.07
C ASP A 112 3.24 6.74 8.29
N VAL A 113 3.51 5.50 7.85
CA VAL A 113 4.86 4.94 7.84
C VAL A 113 5.82 5.75 6.95
N ILE A 114 5.31 6.55 6.01
CA ILE A 114 6.14 7.49 5.23
C ILE A 114 6.85 8.49 6.16
N TYR A 115 6.21 8.94 7.24
CA TYR A 115 6.85 9.83 8.22
C TYR A 115 8.01 9.15 8.94
N PHE A 116 7.93 7.84 9.16
CA PHE A 116 9.04 7.06 9.70
C PHE A 116 10.16 6.90 8.66
N VAL A 117 9.82 6.42 7.45
CA VAL A 117 10.80 6.14 6.38
C VAL A 117 11.55 7.40 5.96
N LEU A 118 10.87 8.55 5.88
CA LEU A 118 11.43 9.86 5.54
C LEU A 118 11.61 10.75 6.77
N GLY A 119 11.72 10.13 7.94
CA GLY A 119 11.80 10.81 9.23
C GLY A 119 13.14 11.48 9.49
N THR A 120 14.20 11.19 8.74
CA THR A 120 15.52 11.80 8.96
C THR A 120 15.96 12.62 7.75
N GLU A 121 16.82 13.62 7.96
CA GLU A 121 17.40 14.41 6.87
C GLU A 121 18.10 13.53 5.84
N ARG A 122 18.81 12.49 6.32
CA ARG A 122 19.47 11.50 5.47
C ARG A 122 18.48 10.77 4.56
N ALA A 123 17.35 10.32 5.10
CA ALA A 123 16.35 9.63 4.30
C ALA A 123 15.69 10.56 3.27
N ARG A 124 15.42 11.83 3.63
CA ARG A 124 14.91 12.82 2.67
C ARG A 124 15.90 13.10 1.55
N ALA A 125 17.19 13.21 1.85
CA ALA A 125 18.24 13.36 0.83
C ALA A 125 18.34 12.12 -0.10
N LEU A 126 18.13 10.91 0.44
CA LEU A 126 18.07 9.70 -0.38
C LEU A 126 16.79 9.68 -1.24
N TRP A 127 15.67 10.16 -0.72
CA TRP A 127 14.41 10.26 -1.46
C TRP A 127 14.52 11.15 -2.69
N GLU A 128 15.19 12.30 -2.59
CA GLU A 128 15.46 13.19 -3.72
C GLU A 128 16.16 12.47 -4.89
N ILE A 129 16.97 11.46 -4.61
CA ILE A 129 17.68 10.67 -5.63
C ILE A 129 16.75 9.62 -6.26
N CYS A 130 15.94 8.92 -5.45
CA CYS A 130 15.15 7.79 -5.95
C CYS A 130 13.69 8.11 -6.31
N ALA A 131 13.16 9.29 -5.97
CA ALA A 131 11.77 9.67 -6.23
C ALA A 131 11.36 9.48 -7.70
N VAL A 132 12.31 9.65 -8.63
CA VAL A 132 12.13 9.45 -10.07
C VAL A 132 11.69 8.01 -10.46
N TYR A 133 11.86 7.02 -9.59
CA TYR A 133 11.46 5.63 -9.84
C TYR A 133 9.98 5.34 -9.57
N PHE A 134 9.25 6.31 -9.04
CA PHE A 134 7.87 6.16 -8.57
C PHE A 134 6.89 6.97 -9.43
N ASN A 135 5.61 6.66 -9.29
CA ASN A 135 4.52 7.38 -9.93
C ASN A 135 4.55 8.87 -9.53
N PRO A 136 4.50 9.81 -10.49
CA PRO A 136 4.60 11.24 -10.20
C PRO A 136 3.54 11.78 -9.22
N GLU A 137 2.31 11.25 -9.27
CA GLU A 137 1.24 11.68 -8.36
C GLU A 137 1.43 11.11 -6.94
N PHE A 138 2.02 9.92 -6.83
CA PHE A 138 2.47 9.38 -5.55
C PHE A 138 3.60 10.25 -4.97
N VAL A 139 4.60 10.59 -5.79
CA VAL A 139 5.71 11.48 -5.37
C VAL A 139 5.18 12.81 -4.87
N LYS A 140 4.27 13.45 -5.61
CA LYS A 140 3.62 14.70 -5.22
C LYS A 140 2.88 14.59 -3.88
N MET A 141 2.21 13.46 -3.64
CA MET A 141 1.53 13.18 -2.37
C MET A 141 2.55 13.06 -1.22
N VAL A 142 3.63 12.30 -1.42
CA VAL A 142 4.72 12.14 -0.44
C VAL A 142 5.37 13.49 -0.13
N GLU A 143 5.73 14.27 -1.15
CA GLU A 143 6.32 15.60 -1.00
C GLU A 143 5.39 16.53 -0.22
N GLY A 144 4.09 16.50 -0.50
CA GLY A 144 3.09 17.24 0.25
C GLY A 144 3.00 16.85 1.73
N MET A 145 3.21 15.57 2.05
CA MET A 145 3.25 15.11 3.45
C MET A 145 4.50 15.62 4.19
N ILE A 146 5.67 15.60 3.54
CA ILE A 146 6.94 15.91 4.21
C ILE A 146 7.31 17.39 4.19
N ALA A 147 6.69 18.22 3.34
CA ALA A 147 7.06 19.62 3.14
C ALA A 147 7.11 20.47 4.41
N ASN A 148 6.21 20.21 5.37
CA ASN A 148 6.15 20.91 6.67
C ASN A 148 6.29 19.96 7.86
N ALA A 149 6.69 18.71 7.61
CA ALA A 149 6.88 17.74 8.68
C ALA A 149 8.28 17.88 9.26
N ASP A 150 8.38 17.96 10.58
CA ASP A 150 9.66 17.87 11.27
C ASP A 150 10.29 16.48 11.10
N THR A 151 11.60 16.38 11.29
CA THR A 151 12.26 15.08 11.38
C THR A 151 11.87 14.38 12.68
N THR A 152 11.83 13.05 12.66
CA THR A 152 11.46 12.23 13.81
C THR A 152 12.55 12.23 14.88
N ASP A 153 12.12 12.25 16.14
CA ASP A 153 12.92 12.03 17.34
C ASP A 153 12.84 10.57 17.83
N LEU A 154 12.22 9.67 17.05
CA LEU A 154 12.02 8.26 17.39
C LEU A 154 13.30 7.58 17.85
N TRP A 155 14.42 7.84 17.17
CA TRP A 155 15.69 7.19 17.46
C TRP A 155 16.28 7.64 18.80
N ASP A 156 16.08 8.90 19.16
CA ASP A 156 16.49 9.45 20.46
C ASP A 156 15.62 8.87 21.56
N GLN A 157 14.29 8.88 21.37
CA GLN A 157 13.34 8.26 22.30
C GLN A 157 13.65 6.77 22.51
N LEU A 158 13.97 6.04 21.44
CA LEU A 158 14.33 4.61 21.51
C LEU A 158 15.61 4.39 22.33
N ALA A 159 16.60 5.27 22.20
CA ALA A 159 17.86 5.18 22.95
C ALA A 159 17.70 5.48 24.45
N GLU A 160 16.67 6.24 24.84
CA GLU A 160 16.39 6.58 26.24
C GLU A 160 15.64 5.49 27.02
N ILE A 161 15.03 4.51 26.33
CA ILE A 161 14.30 3.40 26.96
C ILE A 161 15.29 2.51 27.74
N ARG A 162 15.02 2.33 29.05
CA ARG A 162 15.81 1.51 29.97
C ARG A 162 15.24 0.11 30.17
#